data_AF-A0A497FU92-F1
#
_entry.id   AF-A0A497FU92-F1
#
_cell.length_a   1.000
_cell.length_b   1.000
_cell.length_c   1.000
_cell.angle_alpha   90.00
_cell.angle_beta   90.00
_cell.angle_gamma   90.00
#
_symmetry.space_group_name_H-M   'P 1'
#
loop_
_entity.id
_entity.type
_entity.pdbx_description
1 polymer ?
#
loop_
_entity_poly.entity_id
_entity_poly.type
_entity_poly.pdbx_seq_one_letter_code
_entity_poly.pdbx_strand_id
1 'polypeptide(L)' 'MSRLRAVVSLTLLVLFTISAVTGALLILLPHGKGAGSVRENIAKLYTVSSILILIPAIIHIYLNSASIKLYLKNY' A
#
# COMPACT_ATOMS: atom_id res chain seq x y z
N MET A 1 13.31 -17.50 3.70
CA MET A 1 12.04 -16.92 4.21
C MET A 1 12.16 -15.47 4.70
N SER A 2 13.22 -15.06 5.42
CA SER A 2 13.37 -13.68 5.90
C SER A 2 13.48 -12.62 4.80
N ARG A 3 14.27 -12.88 3.74
CA ARG A 3 14.42 -11.96 2.59
C ARG A 3 13.09 -11.70 1.85
N LEU A 4 12.29 -12.75 1.62
CA LEU A 4 10.99 -12.64 0.97
C LEU A 4 10.01 -11.79 1.80
N ARG A 5 9.97 -12.00 3.12
CA ARG A 5 9.18 -11.17 4.04
C ARG A 5 9.58 -9.70 3.97
N ALA A 6 10.88 -9.40 4.00
CA ALA A 6 11.38 -8.04 3.92
C ALA A 6 10.98 -7.36 2.60
N VAL A 7 11.12 -8.06 1.47
CA VAL A 7 10.71 -7.54 0.15
C VAL A 7 9.22 -7.25 0.11
N VAL A 8 8.37 -8.20 0.55
CA VAL A 8 6.90 -7.98 0.59
C VAL A 8 6.54 -6.81 1.50
N SER A 9 7.18 -6.69 2.66
CA SER A 9 6.95 -5.58 3.61
C SER A 9 7.36 -4.24 3.02
N LEU A 10 8.51 -4.18 2.33
CA LEU A 10 9.01 -2.98 1.68
C LEU A 10 8.10 -2.55 0.52
N THR A 11 7.67 -3.50 -0.32
CA THR A 11 6.70 -3.24 -1.40
C THR A 11 5.40 -2.68 -0.84
N LEU A 12 4.89 -3.29 0.25
CA LEU A 12 3.68 -2.82 0.91
C LEU A 12 3.84 -1.40 1.45
N LEU A 13 4.97 -1.10 2.09
CA LEU A 13 5.28 0.23 2.59
C LEU A 13 5.27 1.28 1.48
N VAL A 14 5.97 1.01 0.37
CA VAL A 14 6.04 1.95 -0.77
C VAL A 14 4.66 2.21 -1.37
N LEU A 15 3.87 1.15 -1.63
CA LEU A 15 2.52 1.30 -2.18
C LEU A 15 1.60 2.09 -1.23
N PHE A 16 1.70 1.83 0.08
CA PHE A 16 0.92 2.53 1.09
C PHE A 16 1.30 4.01 1.16
N THR A 17 2.59 4.35 1.07
CA THR A 17 3.04 5.75 1.01
C THR A 17 2.50 6.45 -0.23
N ILE A 18 2.51 5.81 -1.40
CA ILE A 18 1.95 6.39 -2.64
C ILE A 18 0.44 6.64 -2.48
N SER A 19 -0.31 5.66 -1.95
CA SER A 19 -1.75 5.81 -1.71
C SER A 19 -2.03 6.93 -0.70
N ALA A 20 -1.28 6.99 0.41
CA ALA A 20 -1.45 8.04 1.42
C ALA A 20 -1.16 9.44 0.86
N VAL A 21 -0.07 9.61 0.09
CA VAL A 21 0.29 10.90 -0.53
C VAL A 21 -0.77 11.32 -1.55
N THR A 22 -1.21 10.41 -2.42
CA THR A 22 -2.23 10.72 -3.43
C THR A 22 -3.60 11.00 -2.80
N GLY A 23 -3.98 10.28 -1.74
CA GLY A 23 -5.17 10.57 -0.95
C GLY A 23 -5.12 11.95 -0.30
N ALA A 24 -3.99 12.31 0.32
CA ALA A 24 -3.78 13.63 0.90
C ALA A 24 -3.87 14.75 -0.15
N LEU A 25 -3.28 14.55 -1.32
CA LEU A 25 -3.39 15.48 -2.44
C LEU A 25 -4.86 15.68 -2.87
N LEU A 26 -5.67 14.62 -2.96
CA LEU A 26 -7.09 14.76 -3.32
C LEU A 26 -7.91 15.59 -2.33
N ILE A 27 -7.51 15.59 -1.05
CA ILE A 27 -8.13 16.40 0.01
C ILE A 27 -7.69 17.86 -0.10
N LEU A 28 -6.41 18.09 -0.39
CA LEU A 28 -5.79 19.42 -0.41
C LEU A 28 -5.97 20.17 -1.74
N LEU A 29 -6.19 19.47 -2.87
CA LEU A 29 -6.32 20.11 -4.17
C LEU A 29 -7.60 20.96 -4.24
N PRO A 30 -7.50 22.24 -4.66
CA PRO A 30 -8.65 23.12 -4.79
C PRO A 30 -9.63 22.64 -5.86
N HIS A 31 -10.93 22.71 -5.56
CA HIS A 31 -12.00 22.41 -6.50
C HIS A 31 -12.25 23.64 -7.39
N GLY A 32 -11.98 23.54 -8.69
CA GLY A 32 -12.18 24.66 -9.61
C GLY A 32 -11.97 24.33 -11.09
N LYS A 33 -12.48 25.22 -11.96
CA LYS A 33 -12.33 25.13 -13.43
C LYS A 33 -10.85 25.27 -13.80
N GLY A 34 -10.19 24.13 -14.01
CA GLY A 34 -8.77 24.03 -14.35
C GLY A 34 -8.03 22.87 -13.66
N ALA A 35 -8.53 22.41 -12.50
CA ALA A 35 -7.92 21.32 -11.73
C ALA A 35 -8.51 19.93 -12.03
N GLY A 36 -9.52 19.84 -12.90
CA GLY A 36 -10.29 18.62 -13.15
C GLY A 36 -9.45 17.44 -13.63
N SER A 37 -8.61 17.64 -14.65
CA SER A 37 -7.78 16.58 -15.23
C SER A 37 -6.68 16.09 -14.29
N VAL A 38 -6.05 17.01 -13.54
CA VAL A 38 -5.02 16.67 -12.55
C VAL A 38 -5.62 15.88 -11.39
N ARG A 39 -6.76 16.35 -10.86
CA ARG A 39 -7.46 15.67 -9.76
C ARG A 39 -7.97 14.29 -10.18
N GLU A 40 -8.45 14.14 -11.42
CA GLU A 40 -8.85 12.84 -11.97
C GLU A 40 -7.66 11.87 -12.07
N ASN A 41 -6.51 12.33 -12.56
CA ASN A 41 -5.31 11.50 -12.66
C ASN A 41 -4.80 11.07 -11.27
N ILE A 42 -4.81 11.98 -10.29
CA ILE A 42 -4.45 11.65 -8.90
C ILE A 42 -5.45 10.65 -8.32
N ALA A 43 -6.76 10.80 -8.59
CA ALA A 43 -7.79 9.87 -8.14
C ALA A 43 -7.62 8.47 -8.73
N LYS A 44 -7.27 8.38 -10.02
CA LYS A 44 -6.92 7.10 -10.66
C LYS A 44 -5.70 6.47 -10.01
N LEU A 45 -4.64 7.24 -9.76
CA LEU A 45 -3.43 6.74 -9.12
C LEU A 45 -3.69 6.26 -7.68
N TYR A 46 -4.48 7.02 -6.91
CA TYR A 46 -4.94 6.63 -5.57
C TYR A 46 -5.73 5.31 -5.62
N THR A 47 -6.66 5.18 -6.58
CA THR A 47 -7.49 3.99 -6.72
C THR A 47 -6.65 2.77 -7.10
N VAL A 48 -5.78 2.89 -8.10
CA VAL A 48 -4.91 1.79 -8.56
C VAL A 48 -3.94 1.38 -7.46
N SER A 49 -3.26 2.32 -6.81
CA SER A 49 -2.35 2.00 -5.70
C SER A 49 -3.08 1.31 -4.54
N SER A 50 -4.29 1.75 -4.20
CA SER A 50 -5.10 1.14 -3.15
C SER A 50 -5.52 -0.30 -3.48
N ILE A 51 -5.87 -0.59 -4.74
CA ILE A 51 -6.16 -1.95 -5.19
C ILE A 51 -4.90 -2.83 -5.16
N LEU A 52 -3.76 -2.30 -5.62
CA LEU A 52 -2.50 -3.03 -5.66
C LEU A 52 -1.95 -3.39 -4.28
N ILE A 53 -2.38 -2.72 -3.22
CA ILE A 53 -2.00 -3.04 -1.82
C ILE A 53 -2.61 -4.39 -1.36
N LEU A 54 -3.77 -4.80 -1.90
CA LEU A 54 -4.52 -5.95 -1.38
C LEU A 54 -3.73 -7.26 -1.41
N ILE A 55 -3.14 -7.59 -2.57
CA ILE A 55 -2.38 -8.84 -2.77
C ILE A 55 -1.15 -8.90 -1.84
N PRO A 56 -0.23 -7.93 -1.84
CA PRO A 56 0.92 -7.95 -0.95
C PRO A 56 0.53 -7.89 0.53
N ALA A 57 -0.61 -7.27 0.90
CA ALA A 57 -1.09 -7.27 2.29
C ALA A 57 -1.45 -8.68 2.77
N ILE A 58 -2.17 -9.45 1.94
CA ILE A 58 -2.53 -10.85 2.25
C ILE A 58 -1.26 -11.69 2.40
N ILE A 59 -0.32 -11.56 1.46
CA ILE A 59 0.96 -12.27 1.51
C ILE A 59 1.74 -11.88 2.76
N HIS A 60 1.76 -10.59 3.12
CA HIS A 60 2.43 -10.09 4.32
C HIS A 60 1.87 -10.74 5.58
N ILE A 61 0.54 -10.78 5.74
CA ILE A 61 -0.14 -11.41 6.88
C ILE A 61 0.19 -12.91 6.95
N TYR A 62 0.10 -13.62 5.82
CA TYR A 62 0.43 -15.04 5.74
C TYR A 62 1.88 -15.30 6.17
N LEU A 63 2.84 -14.57 5.62
CA LEU A 63 4.25 -14.78 5.94
C LEU A 63 4.58 -14.41 7.39
N ASN A 64 3.94 -13.38 7.96
CA ASN A 64 4.16 -13.00 9.35
C ASN A 64 3.55 -14.02 10.33
N SER A 65 2.32 -14.49 10.06
CA SER A 65 1.69 -15.54 10.87
C SER A 65 2.48 -16.85 10.86
N ALA A 66 3.01 -17.27 9.71
CA ALA A 66 3.89 -18.43 9.60
C ALA A 66 5.17 -18.26 10.43
N SER A 67 5.76 -17.06 10.42
CA SER A 67 6.94 -16.76 11.23
C SER A 67 6.66 -16.80 12.74
N ILE A 68 5.50 -16.30 13.17
CA ILE A 68 5.08 -16.35 14.59
C ILE A 68 4.87 -17.80 15.01
N LYS A 69 4.20 -18.61 14.18
CA LYS A 69 3.98 -20.03 14.47
C LYS A 69 5.29 -20.80 14.63
N LEU A 70 6.27 -20.54 13.76
CA LEU A 70 7.61 -21.16 13.87
C LEU A 70 8.34 -20.71 15.14
N TYR A 71 8.25 -19.43 15.49
CA TYR A 71 8.84 -18.90 16.73
C TYR A 71 8.26 -19.59 17.97
N LEU A 72 6.92 -19.71 18.03
CA LEU A 72 6.23 -20.36 19.15
C LEU A 72 6.43 -21.88 19.21
N LYS A 73 6.73 -22.55 18.10
CA LYS A 73 7.02 -24.00 18.08
C LYS A 73 8.44 -24.31 18.59
N ASN A 74 9.35 -23.33 18.49
CA ASN A 74 10.75 -23.47 18.91
C ASN A 74 10.97 -23.05 20.38
N TYR A 75 9.89 -22.69 21.09
CA TYR A 75 9.80 -22.48 22.54
C TYR A 75 8.93 -23.57 23.15
#